data_AF-A0A561E8W7-F1
#
_entry.id   AF-A0A561E8W7-F1
#
_cell.length_a   1.000
_cell.length_b   1.000
_cell.length_c   1.000
_cell.angle_alpha   90.00
_cell.angle_beta   90.00
_cell.angle_gamma   90.00
#
_symmetry.space_group_name_H-M   'P 1'
#
loop_
_entity.id
_entity.type
_entity.pdbx_description
1 polymer ?
#
loop_
_entity_poly.entity_id
_entity_poly.type
_entity_poly.pdbx_seq_one_letter_code
_entity_poly.pdbx_strand_id
1 'polypeptide(L)' 'MKFESVVILTVVVVLGFGYWKIIRPKLRDHRYRSWEKAGLLPHQVDPYAPRRDDAAEPDGDDRG' A
#
# COMPACT_ATOMS: atom_id res chain seq x y z
N MET A 1 -9.14 7.96 -34.58
CA MET A 1 -9.12 9.14 -33.68
C MET A 1 -9.67 8.91 -32.27
N LYS A 2 -10.89 8.38 -32.05
CA LYS A 2 -11.40 8.18 -30.66
C LYS A 2 -10.82 6.95 -29.95
N PHE A 3 -10.65 5.84 -30.66
CA PHE A 3 -10.13 4.59 -30.07
C PHE A 3 -8.66 4.68 -29.64
N GLU A 4 -7.81 5.32 -30.44
CA GLU A 4 -6.38 5.52 -30.10
C GLU A 4 -6.24 6.31 -28.80
N SER A 5 -7.04 7.35 -28.63
CA SER A 5 -7.05 8.17 -27.41
C SER A 5 -7.49 7.36 -26.18
N VAL A 6 -8.48 6.48 -26.32
CA VAL A 6 -8.95 5.59 -25.24
C VAL A 6 -7.90 4.55 -24.86
N VAL A 7 -7.21 3.97 -25.84
CA VAL A 7 -6.14 3.00 -25.59
C VAL A 7 -4.98 3.67 -24.86
N ILE A 8 -4.54 4.85 -25.31
CA ILE A 8 -3.46 5.61 -24.66
C ILE A 8 -3.86 5.97 -23.22
N LEU A 9 -5.08 6.49 -23.02
CA LEU A 9 -5.57 6.83 -21.69
C LEU A 9 -5.59 5.61 -20.76
N THR A 10 -6.02 4.46 -21.27
CA THR A 10 -6.08 3.21 -20.51
C THR A 10 -4.69 2.74 -20.08
N VAL A 11 -3.70 2.80 -20.98
CA VAL A 11 -2.31 2.45 -20.67
C VAL A 11 -1.75 3.38 -19.59
N VAL A 12 -1.99 4.69 -19.70
CA VAL A 12 -1.54 5.67 -18.68
C VAL A 12 -2.19 5.38 -17.32
N VAL A 13 -3.48 5.07 -17.28
CA VAL A 13 -4.18 4.74 -16.04
C VAL A 13 -3.63 3.45 -15.41
N VAL A 14 -3.42 2.39 -16.20
CA VAL A 14 -2.86 1.13 -15.71
C VAL A 14 -1.45 1.33 -15.16
N LEU A 15 -0.60 2.08 -15.87
CA LEU A 15 0.76 2.40 -15.43
C LEU A 15 0.75 3.26 -14.16
N GLY A 16 -0.10 4.29 -14.10
CA GLY A 16 -0.26 5.14 -12.92
C GLY A 16 -0.77 4.37 -11.70
N PHE A 17 -1.74 3.48 -11.89
CA PHE A 17 -2.28 2.64 -10.84
C PHE A 17 -1.26 1.60 -10.35
N GLY A 18 -0.52 0.97 -11.27
CA GLY A 18 0.59 0.07 -10.95
C GLY A 18 1.68 0.77 -10.15
N TYR A 19 2.08 1.97 -10.57
CA TYR A 19 3.03 2.82 -9.85
C TYR A 19 2.53 3.13 -8.44
N TRP A 20 1.27 3.56 -8.30
CA TRP A 20 0.70 3.91 -7.01
C TRP A 20 0.62 2.72 -6.05
N LYS A 21 0.25 1.53 -6.56
CA LYS A 21 0.13 0.33 -5.72
C LYS A 21 1.48 -0.25 -5.32
N ILE A 22 2.54 -0.12 -6.14
CA ILE A 22 3.85 -0.75 -5.88
C ILE A 22 4.79 0.18 -5.13
N ILE A 23 4.83 1.47 -5.49
CA ILE A 23 5.85 2.40 -4.97
C ILE A 23 5.45 3.05 -3.65
N ARG A 24 4.15 3.34 -3.44
CA ARG A 24 3.69 3.83 -2.12
C ARG A 24 4.05 2.88 -0.97
N PRO A 25 3.77 1.56 -1.01
CA PRO A 25 4.09 0.70 0.13
C PRO A 25 5.60 0.60 0.37
N LYS A 26 6.41 0.51 -0.70
CA LYS A 26 7.89 0.46 -0.58
C LYS A 26 8.47 1.69 0.12
N LEU A 27 7.95 2.89 -0.17
CA LEU A 27 8.38 4.12 0.51
C LEU A 27 7.97 4.17 1.99
N ARG A 28 6.82 3.59 2.34
CA ARG A 28 6.40 3.45 3.74
C ARG A 28 7.31 2.50 4.50
N ASP A 29 7.65 1.35 3.92
CA ASP A 29 8.53 0.36 4.57
C ASP A 29 9.93 0.92 4.85
N HIS A 30 10.49 1.70 3.93
CA HIS A 30 11.78 2.37 4.16
C HIS A 30 11.71 3.39 5.30
N ARG A 31 10.59 4.10 5.43
CA ARG A 31 10.38 5.08 6.50
C ARG A 31 10.19 4.38 7.85
N TYR A 32 9.40 3.30 7.90
CA TYR A 32 9.21 2.50 9.11
C TYR A 32 10.52 1.90 9.61
N ARG A 33 11.35 1.33 8.72
CA ARG A 33 12.69 0.85 9.10
C ARG A 33 13.60 1.95 9.65
N SER A 34 13.43 3.18 9.19
CA SER A 34 14.21 4.32 9.69
C SER A 34 13.76 4.74 11.10
N TRP A 35 12.46 4.64 11.38
CA TRP A 35 11.90 4.90 12.71
C TRP A 35 12.25 3.82 13.71
N GLU A 36 12.19 2.53 13.34
CA GLU A 36 12.64 1.43 14.20
C GLU A 36 14.11 1.59 14.60
N LYS A 37 14.99 1.97 13.67
CA LYS A 37 16.40 2.27 13.97
C LYS A 37 16.58 3.45 14.93
N ALA A 38 15.66 4.40 14.92
CA ALA A 38 15.65 5.54 15.84
C ALA A 38 14.95 5.21 17.18
N GLY A 39 14.46 3.98 17.37
CA GLY A 39 13.71 3.58 18.56
C GLY A 39 12.27 4.10 18.62
N LEU A 40 11.74 4.61 17.50
CA LEU A 40 10.37 5.12 17.39
C LEU A 40 9.46 4.06 16.78
N LEU A 41 8.32 3.79 17.42
CA LEU A 41 7.35 2.87 16.87
C LEU A 41 6.56 3.56 15.75
N PRO A 42 6.32 2.89 14.61
CA PRO A 42 5.58 3.43 13.46
C PRO A 42 4.29 4.18 13.77
N HIS A 43 3.50 3.67 14.71
CA HIS A 43 2.21 4.25 15.11
C HIS A 43 2.33 5.54 15.95
N GLN A 44 3.51 5.83 16.51
CA GLN A 44 3.76 7.08 17.24
C GLN A 44 4.02 8.25 16.28
N VAL A 45 4.43 7.96 15.05
CA VAL A 45 4.87 8.97 14.07
C VAL A 45 3.94 9.02 12.85
N ASP A 46 3.27 7.93 12.50
CA ASP A 46 2.25 7.87 11.45
C ASP A 46 0.89 7.45 12.03
N PRO A 47 -0.08 8.38 12.15
CA PRO A 47 -1.44 8.05 12.61
C PRO A 47 -2.22 7.19 11.60
N TYR A 48 -1.73 7.02 10.37
CA TYR A 48 -2.27 6.12 9.37
C TYR A 48 -1.44 4.83 9.24
N ALA A 49 -0.49 4.58 10.15
CA ALA A 49 0.21 3.31 10.19
C ALA A 49 -0.84 2.20 10.33
N PRO A 50 -0.79 1.15 9.49
CA PRO A 50 -1.69 0.03 9.66
C PRO A 50 -1.47 -0.54 11.06
N ARG A 51 -2.50 -0.46 11.93
CA ARG A 51 -2.44 -1.20 13.18
C ARG A 51 -2.45 -2.67 12.79
N ARG A 52 -1.59 -3.47 13.42
CA ARG A 52 -1.62 -4.93 13.25
C ARG A 52 -3.01 -5.51 13.55
N ASP A 53 -3.81 -4.77 14.31
CA ASP A 53 -5.17 -5.12 14.73
C ASP A 53 -6.22 -4.85 13.63
N ASP A 54 -5.90 -4.04 12.61
CA ASP A 54 -6.80 -3.73 11.49
C ASP A 54 -6.59 -4.68 10.29
N ALA A 55 -5.52 -5.47 10.30
CA ALA A 55 -5.35 -6.58 9.38
C ALA A 55 -6.24 -7.72 9.88
N ALA A 56 -7.49 -7.70 9.42
CA ALA A 56 -8.51 -8.73 9.59
C ALA A 56 -7.90 -10.05 10.03
N GLU A 57 -8.22 -10.45 11.27
CA GLU A 57 -8.14 -11.84 11.69
C GLU A 57 -8.77 -12.65 10.56
N PRO A 58 -8.01 -13.50 9.84
CA PRO A 58 -8.62 -14.40 8.89
C PRO A 58 -9.52 -15.28 9.75
N ASP A 59 -10.83 -15.07 9.62
CA ASP A 59 -11.87 -15.93 10.18
C ASP A 59 -11.46 -17.37 9.87
N GLY A 60 -10.95 -18.03 10.91
CA GLY A 60 -10.36 -19.34 10.83
C GLY A 60 -11.46 -20.32 10.50
N ASP A 61 -11.32 -20.95 9.34
CA ASP A 61 -11.98 -22.20 9.00
C ASP A 61 -11.80 -23.20 10.15
N ASP A 62 -12.83 -23.39 10.97
CA ASP A 62 -12.96 -24.56 11.84
C ASP A 62 -14.14 -25.41 11.38
N ARG A 63 -13.77 -26.55 10.79
CA ARG A 63 -14.62 -27.67 10.41
C ARG A 63 -15.36 -28.23 11.64
N GLY A 64 -16.64 -28.54 11.46
CA GLY A 64 -17.45 -29.41 12.32
C GLY A 64 -18.58 -30.04 11.52
#